data_AF-Q9BDY2-F1
#
_entry.id   AF-Q9BDY2-F1
#
_cell.length_a   1.000
_cell.length_b   1.000
_cell.length_c   1.000
_cell.angle_alpha   90.00
_cell.angle_beta   90.00
_cell.angle_gamma   90.00
#
_symmetry.space_group_name_H-M   'P 1'
#
loop_
_entity.id
_entity.type
_entity.pdbx_description
1 polymer ?
#
loop_
_entity_poly.entity_id
_entity_poly.type
_entity_poly.pdbx_seq_one_letter_code
_entity_poly.pdbx_strand_id
1 'polypeptide(L)' 'ADFAKWRCVLKIGEHTPSALAIMENANVLARYASICQQNGIVP' A
#
# COMPACT_ATOMS: atom_id res chain seq x y z
N ALA A 1 11.99 -6.98 15.28
CA ALA A 1 11.41 -7.41 14.01
C ALA A 1 11.76 -6.33 13.02
N ASP A 2 12.63 -6.65 12.05
CA ASP A 2 13.39 -5.62 11.32
C ASP A 2 12.77 -5.29 9.96
N PHE A 3 11.77 -6.08 9.56
CA PHE A 3 11.02 -5.94 8.32
C PHE A 3 9.54 -6.22 8.56
N ALA A 4 8.67 -5.53 7.82
CA ALA A 4 7.25 -5.80 7.74
C ALA A 4 6.82 -5.78 6.27
N LYS A 5 5.67 -6.41 5.95
CA LYS A 5 5.14 -6.44 4.58
C LYS A 5 3.66 -6.07 4.55
N TRP A 6 3.27 -5.21 3.60
CA TRP A 6 1.87 -4.94 3.29
C TRP A 6 1.55 -5.28 1.83
N ARG A 7 0.33 -5.78 1.57
CA ARG A 7 -0.14 -6.10 0.21
C ARG A 7 -1.52 -5.50 -0.03
N CYS A 8 -1.60 -4.65 -1.05
CA CYS A 8 -2.86 -4.22 -1.62
C CYS A 8 -3.21 -5.05 -2.87
N VAL A 9 -4.51 -5.21 -3.17
CA VAL A 9 -4.99 -5.99 -4.32
C VAL A 9 -5.76 -5.07 -5.26
N LEU A 10 -5.40 -5.10 -6.54
CA LEU A 10 -6.15 -4.44 -7.62
C LEU A 10 -6.80 -5.51 -8.48
N LYS A 11 -8.12 -5.41 -8.67
CA LYS A 11 -8.87 -6.28 -9.57
C LYS A 11 -8.74 -5.77 -11.00
N ILE A 12 -8.44 -6.67 -11.94
CA ILE A 12 -8.35 -6.36 -13.37
C ILE A 12 -9.65 -6.77 -14.05
N GLY A 13 -10.19 -5.87 -14.88
CA GLY A 13 -11.46 -6.04 -15.59
C GLY A 13 -11.76 -4.81 -16.44
N GLU A 14 -12.86 -4.81 -17.18
CA GLU A 14 -13.18 -3.78 -18.19
C GLU A 14 -13.17 -2.33 -17.66
N HIS A 15 -13.61 -2.14 -16.41
CA HIS A 15 -13.62 -0.83 -15.74
C HIS A 15 -12.83 -0.84 -14.42
N THR A 16 -11.94 -1.81 -14.24
CA THR A 16 -11.16 -1.98 -13.00
C THR A 16 -9.67 -2.21 -13.28
N PRO A 17 -8.77 -1.63 -12.48
CA PRO A 17 -9.06 -0.81 -11.30
C PRO A 17 -9.55 0.60 -11.67
N SER A 18 -10.43 1.15 -10.85
CA SER A 18 -10.82 2.55 -10.97
C SER A 18 -9.66 3.46 -10.53
N ALA A 19 -9.64 4.69 -11.02
CA ALA A 19 -8.64 5.68 -10.59
C ALA A 19 -8.65 5.87 -9.07
N LEU A 20 -9.82 5.86 -8.44
CA LEU A 20 -9.97 5.91 -6.98
C LEU A 20 -9.28 4.71 -6.30
N ALA A 21 -9.49 3.48 -6.81
CA ALA A 21 -8.86 2.29 -6.24
C ALA A 21 -7.32 2.32 -6.34
N ILE A 22 -6.76 2.94 -7.39
CA ILE A 22 -5.32 3.14 -7.52
C ILE A 22 -4.82 4.14 -6.47
N MET A 23 -5.47 5.31 -6.39
CA MET A 23 -5.09 6.37 -5.47
C MET A 23 -5.18 5.94 -4.00
N GLU A 24 -6.25 5.26 -3.61
CA GLU A 24 -6.42 4.77 -2.24
C GLU A 24 -5.36 3.73 -1.87
N ASN A 25 -5.07 2.79 -2.76
CA ASN A 25 -4.03 1.79 -2.49
C ASN A 25 -2.63 2.41 -2.38
N ALA A 26 -2.32 3.42 -3.21
CA ALA A 26 -1.08 4.17 -3.11
C ALA A 26 -0.98 4.93 -1.77
N ASN A 27 -2.06 5.60 -1.35
CA ASN A 27 -2.12 6.31 -0.06
C ASN A 27 -1.91 5.36 1.13
N VAL A 28 -2.54 4.17 1.10
CA VAL A 28 -2.37 3.16 2.14
C VAL A 28 -0.94 2.66 2.21
N LEU A 29 -0.32 2.32 1.08
CA LEU A 29 1.07 1.85 1.03
C LEU A 29 2.07 2.92 1.51
N ALA A 30 1.85 4.18 1.13
CA ALA A 30 2.70 5.29 1.58
C ALA A 30 2.62 5.50 3.10
N ARG A 31 1.40 5.48 3.66
CA ARG A 31 1.19 5.57 5.12
C ARG A 31 1.81 4.40 5.85
N TYR A 32 1.63 3.19 5.33
CA TYR A 32 2.26 1.98 5.87
C TYR A 32 3.78 2.11 5.92
N ALA A 33 4.41 2.46 4.79
CA ALA A 33 5.85 2.63 4.70
C ALA A 33 6.38 3.68 5.68
N SER A 34 5.69 4.82 5.78
CA SER A 34 6.05 5.89 6.72
C SER A 34 6.01 5.41 8.17
N ILE A 35 4.99 4.64 8.56
CA ILE A 35 4.86 4.13 9.94
C ILE A 35 5.95 3.09 10.23
N CYS A 36 6.23 2.19 9.28
CA CYS A 36 7.32 1.22 9.43
C CYS A 36 8.66 1.93 9.66
N GLN A 37 9.00 2.89 8.81
CA GLN A 37 10.25 3.65 8.91
C GLN A 37 10.36 4.43 10.23
N GLN A 38 9.27 5.02 10.72
CA GLN A 38 9.24 5.71 12.02
C GLN A 38 9.53 4.78 13.21
N ASN A 39 9.21 3.49 13.07
CA ASN A 39 9.45 2.48 14.11
C ASN A 39 10.77 1.71 13.88
N GLY A 40 11.61 2.14 12.92
CA GLY A 40 12.85 1.45 12.58
C GLY A 40 12.64 0.10 11.88
N ILE A 41 11.46 -0.12 11.31
CA ILE A 41 11.09 -1.32 10.56
C ILE A 41 11.19 -1.03 9.07
N VAL A 42 11.84 -1.91 8.31
CA VAL A 42 11.85 -1.82 6.85
C VAL A 42 10.48 -2.29 6.31
N PRO A 43 9.74 -1.47 5.53
CA PRO A 43 8.45 -1.84 4.96
C PRO A 43 8.52 -2.74 3.72
#